data_AF-A0A3R8TX58-F1
#
_entry.id   AF-A0A3R8TX58-F1
#
_cell.length_a   1.000
_cell.length_b   1.000
_cell.length_c   1.000
_cell.angle_alpha   90.00
_cell.angle_beta   90.00
_cell.angle_gamma   90.00
#
_symmetry.space_group_name_H-M   'P 1'
#
loop_
_entity.id
_entity.type
_entity.pdbx_description
1 polymer ?
#
loop_
_entity_poly.entity_id
_entity_poly.type
_entity_poly.pdbx_seq_one_letter_code
_entity_poly.pdbx_strand_id
1 'polypeptide(L)'
;MQTNSAIRSTLIQLIEAELEIDIEQLNLLDDDANLLEAPLFLDSVDLMQLSAACKKAFKLSDLGELSTVTLNTLTEQIITKLTQQKQASLLDTWTDQHSALGEQALLTLIQASKDTEISGTVRVIKDSAPCDIIKSVMILLAHNITPVLCATATTSQDAFSWKDLVISPQHEVVQPGSITQFLQQYSDKTIGFETSGSTGKPQIWQKSIASLHAEAVTFADTFGFGDADYFCACVDIRHMFGFIWAFMLPLQLGKPVCYELGSTPDLQPIKNKHIAVILTPTMFDFVADQISYQHHYLISSGAPFKGEKEQKLTQLTEQKALSIRAFEVLGSTETGGIGYRPLACNETLFTKFSVVDIYQNAEQKTMLRSPFLVVDCEAFELKDKLVFSNPQQFSHAGRADQIFKYAGKRFSLQSIEKVLTEHFAGLRHRVFFIEDSNNNKGGELVAFVEGLSHTPALQDIRSWFKDLPTPQVHFLAQFPENELGKITLSALQESVHE
;
A
#
# COMPACT_ATOMS: atom_id res chain seq x y z
N MET A 1 -12.66 8.00 -4.16
CA MET A 1 -14.06 8.45 -3.96
C MET A 1 -14.75 7.48 -3.00
N GLN A 2 -15.70 7.94 -2.21
CA GLN A 2 -16.44 7.09 -1.26
C GLN A 2 -17.23 6.00 -2.03
N THR A 3 -17.23 4.74 -1.56
CA THR A 3 -18.13 3.67 -2.05
C THR A 3 -19.59 4.08 -1.94
N ASN A 4 -20.54 3.49 -2.68
CA ASN A 4 -21.99 3.78 -2.52
C ASN A 4 -22.44 3.73 -1.06
N SER A 5 -21.96 2.73 -0.30
CA SER A 5 -22.19 2.62 1.15
C SER A 5 -21.59 3.79 1.96
N ALA A 6 -20.43 4.32 1.56
CA ALA A 6 -19.75 5.41 2.25
C ALA A 6 -20.32 6.79 1.86
N ILE A 7 -20.72 6.97 0.60
CA ILE A 7 -21.50 8.14 0.15
C ILE A 7 -22.81 8.18 0.92
N ARG A 8 -23.52 7.05 0.98
CA ARG A 8 -24.77 6.92 1.76
C ARG A 8 -24.56 7.21 3.23
N SER A 9 -23.52 6.64 3.85
CA SER A 9 -23.22 6.89 5.27
C SER A 9 -22.87 8.35 5.54
N THR A 10 -22.10 8.99 4.67
CA THR A 10 -21.76 10.42 4.79
C THR A 10 -22.99 11.28 4.55
N LEU A 11 -23.83 10.92 3.58
CA LEU A 11 -25.07 11.62 3.27
C LEU A 11 -26.04 11.57 4.46
N ILE A 12 -26.20 10.42 5.12
CA ILE A 12 -27.01 10.29 6.34
C ILE A 12 -26.48 11.21 7.46
N GLN A 13 -25.16 11.27 7.67
CA GLN A 13 -24.55 12.17 8.66
C GLN A 13 -24.75 13.65 8.30
N LEU A 14 -24.71 14.02 7.02
CA LEU A 14 -24.98 15.38 6.59
C LEU A 14 -26.46 15.74 6.77
N ILE A 15 -27.38 14.82 6.52
CA ILE A 15 -28.80 15.02 6.76
C ILE A 15 -29.06 15.20 8.26
N GLU A 16 -28.48 14.37 9.13
CA GLU A 16 -28.57 14.54 10.59
C GLU A 16 -28.03 15.91 11.02
N ALA A 17 -26.84 16.28 10.54
CA ALA A 17 -26.15 17.50 10.98
C ALA A 17 -26.82 18.79 10.50
N GLU A 18 -27.31 18.82 9.27
CA GLU A 18 -27.88 20.03 8.67
C GLU A 18 -29.38 20.17 8.92
N LEU A 19 -30.10 19.06 9.10
CA LEU A 19 -31.55 19.05 9.26
C LEU A 19 -32.01 18.75 10.70
N GLU A 20 -31.06 18.54 11.62
CA GLU A 20 -31.31 18.21 13.04
C GLU A 20 -32.23 16.99 13.24
N ILE A 21 -32.17 16.03 12.31
CA ILE A 21 -32.99 14.80 12.34
C ILE A 21 -32.22 13.70 13.06
N ASP A 22 -32.89 13.00 13.98
CA ASP A 22 -32.34 11.82 14.65
C ASP A 22 -32.02 10.69 13.64
N ILE A 23 -30.77 10.20 13.67
CA ILE A 23 -30.31 9.06 12.87
C ILE A 23 -31.22 7.82 13.02
N GLU A 24 -31.82 7.59 14.18
CA GLU A 24 -32.72 6.45 14.39
C GLU A 24 -34.00 6.57 13.53
N GLN A 25 -34.49 7.79 13.30
CA GLN A 25 -35.66 8.02 12.43
C GLN A 25 -35.29 7.93 10.95
N LEU A 26 -34.10 8.40 10.57
CA LEU A 26 -33.56 8.29 9.22
C LEU A 26 -33.31 6.84 8.80
N ASN A 27 -32.81 6.01 9.72
CA ASN A 27 -32.56 4.60 9.47
C ASN A 27 -33.85 3.77 9.29
N LEU A 28 -35.01 4.32 9.67
CA LEU A 28 -36.32 3.68 9.50
C LEU A 28 -36.99 4.03 8.16
N LEU A 29 -36.46 5.01 7.42
CA LEU A 29 -36.98 5.40 6.12
C LEU A 29 -36.40 4.50 5.02
N ASP A 30 -37.25 4.16 4.05
CA ASP A 30 -36.81 3.51 2.81
C ASP A 30 -35.93 4.49 2.00
N ASP A 31 -34.95 3.99 1.26
CA ASP A 31 -34.03 4.82 0.46
C ASP A 31 -34.78 5.59 -0.64
N ASP A 32 -35.94 5.08 -1.06
CA ASP A 32 -36.87 5.70 -2.00
C ASP A 32 -37.93 6.60 -1.33
N ALA A 33 -37.91 6.71 0.00
CA ALA A 33 -38.80 7.63 0.71
C ALA A 33 -38.46 9.08 0.34
N ASN A 34 -39.48 9.83 -0.06
CA ASN A 34 -39.32 11.24 -0.36
C ASN A 34 -39.07 12.00 0.94
N LEU A 35 -37.85 12.52 1.11
CA LEU A 35 -37.42 13.25 2.31
C LEU A 35 -38.25 14.54 2.52
N LEU A 36 -38.89 15.07 1.47
CA LEU A 36 -39.81 16.21 1.56
C LEU A 36 -41.22 15.85 2.07
N GLU A 37 -41.65 14.60 1.86
CA GLU A 37 -42.99 14.13 2.23
C GLU A 37 -42.96 13.20 3.46
N ALA A 38 -41.76 12.75 3.85
CA ALA A 38 -41.52 12.10 5.12
C ALA A 38 -41.94 13.03 6.28
N PRO A 39 -42.22 12.50 7.49
CA PRO A 39 -42.59 13.29 8.67
C PRO A 39 -41.49 14.26 9.17
N LEU A 40 -40.47 14.52 8.35
CA LEU A 40 -39.27 15.31 8.61
C LEU A 40 -39.44 16.81 8.31
N PHE A 41 -40.55 17.24 7.70
CA PHE A 41 -40.90 18.66 7.43
C PHE A 41 -39.78 19.50 6.78
N LEU A 42 -39.09 18.96 5.77
CA LEU A 42 -38.04 19.70 5.07
C LEU A 42 -38.62 20.81 4.19
N ASP A 43 -38.07 22.02 4.31
CA ASP A 43 -38.43 23.16 3.46
C ASP A 43 -37.39 23.44 2.36
N SER A 44 -37.63 24.47 1.55
CA SER A 44 -36.70 24.84 0.47
C SER A 44 -35.34 25.34 0.95
N VAL A 45 -35.26 25.87 2.17
CA VAL A 45 -34.02 26.36 2.80
C VAL A 45 -33.18 25.17 3.26
N ASP A 46 -33.81 24.18 3.87
CA ASP A 46 -33.21 22.91 4.29
C ASP A 46 -32.54 22.19 3.11
N LEU A 47 -33.23 22.14 1.96
CA LEU A 47 -32.65 21.57 0.73
C LEU A 47 -31.45 22.35 0.21
N MET A 48 -31.47 23.67 0.30
CA MET A 48 -30.32 24.49 -0.10
C MET A 48 -29.11 24.27 0.82
N GLN A 49 -29.35 24.12 2.12
CA GLN A 49 -28.30 23.83 3.11
C GLN A 49 -27.72 22.44 2.88
N LEU A 50 -28.57 21.42 2.74
CA LEU A 50 -28.15 20.06 2.42
C LEU A 50 -27.36 20.00 1.10
N SER A 51 -27.80 20.72 0.06
CA SER A 51 -27.07 20.84 -1.21
C SER A 51 -25.69 21.46 -1.00
N ALA A 52 -25.59 22.54 -0.22
CA ALA A 52 -24.33 23.21 0.08
C ALA A 52 -23.38 22.31 0.88
N ALA A 53 -23.90 21.61 1.89
CA ALA A 53 -23.17 20.67 2.72
C ALA A 53 -22.65 19.48 1.89
N CYS A 54 -23.49 18.90 1.02
CA CYS A 54 -23.09 17.87 0.07
C CYS A 54 -21.99 18.38 -0.88
N LYS A 55 -22.18 19.55 -1.52
CA LYS A 55 -21.14 20.14 -2.39
C LYS A 55 -19.81 20.33 -1.67
N LYS A 56 -19.84 20.75 -0.41
CA LYS A 56 -18.64 20.93 0.42
C LYS A 56 -18.00 19.60 0.80
N ALA A 57 -18.77 18.64 1.30
CA ALA A 57 -18.29 17.34 1.75
C ALA A 57 -17.72 16.49 0.60
N PHE A 58 -18.40 16.53 -0.56
CA PHE A 58 -18.02 15.77 -1.76
C PHE A 58 -17.17 16.58 -2.76
N LYS A 59 -16.84 17.85 -2.45
CA LYS A 59 -16.06 18.76 -3.32
C LYS A 59 -16.62 18.94 -4.73
N LEU A 60 -17.95 19.04 -4.83
CA LEU A 60 -18.69 19.21 -6.08
C LEU A 60 -18.92 20.70 -6.38
N SER A 61 -18.76 21.10 -7.64
CA SER A 61 -19.10 22.47 -8.08
C SER A 61 -20.62 22.68 -8.20
N ASP A 62 -21.35 21.61 -8.50
CA ASP A 62 -22.80 21.59 -8.68
C ASP A 62 -23.34 20.19 -8.35
N LEU A 63 -24.55 20.12 -7.79
CA LEU A 63 -25.26 18.88 -7.47
C LEU A 63 -26.48 18.64 -8.38
N GLY A 64 -26.93 19.65 -9.13
CA GLY A 64 -28.16 19.60 -9.94
C GLY A 64 -29.40 20.05 -9.17
N GLU A 65 -30.55 20.02 -9.83
CA GLU A 65 -31.84 20.36 -9.20
C GLU A 65 -32.32 19.24 -8.27
N LEU A 66 -32.63 19.60 -7.03
CA LEU A 66 -33.16 18.71 -6.00
C LEU A 66 -34.69 18.54 -6.10
N SER A 67 -35.21 18.31 -7.31
CA SER A 67 -36.65 18.23 -7.56
C SER A 67 -37.32 16.99 -6.95
N THR A 68 -36.54 15.92 -6.71
CA THR A 68 -36.94 14.73 -5.95
C THR A 68 -35.79 14.37 -4.99
N VAL A 69 -36.10 14.34 -3.70
CA VAL A 69 -35.07 14.25 -2.64
C VAL A 69 -35.29 12.95 -1.90
N THR A 70 -34.83 11.86 -2.50
CA THR A 70 -34.73 10.57 -1.82
C THR A 70 -33.25 10.33 -1.49
N LEU A 71 -32.96 9.45 -0.54
CA LEU A 71 -31.57 9.10 -0.25
C LEU A 71 -30.90 8.48 -1.49
N ASN A 72 -31.68 7.71 -2.25
CA ASN A 72 -31.23 7.06 -3.48
C ASN A 72 -30.90 8.07 -4.58
N THR A 73 -31.82 8.99 -4.90
CA THR A 73 -31.60 10.01 -5.95
C THR A 73 -30.45 10.95 -5.63
N LEU A 74 -30.29 11.38 -4.37
CA LEU A 74 -29.14 12.17 -3.94
C LEU A 74 -27.83 11.40 -4.08
N THR A 75 -27.82 10.13 -3.67
CA THR A 75 -26.64 9.26 -3.81
C THR A 75 -26.24 9.10 -5.28
N GLU A 76 -27.20 8.83 -6.16
CA GLU A 76 -26.97 8.72 -7.61
C GLU A 76 -26.48 10.04 -8.23
N GLN A 77 -27.02 11.19 -7.82
CA GLN A 77 -26.57 12.51 -8.29
C GLN A 77 -25.14 12.79 -7.86
N ILE A 78 -24.78 12.51 -6.60
CA ILE A 78 -23.41 12.66 -6.10
C ILE A 78 -22.46 11.76 -6.88
N ILE A 79 -22.80 10.49 -7.08
CA ILE A 79 -22.01 9.53 -7.87
C ILE A 79 -21.82 10.06 -9.29
N THR A 80 -22.90 10.52 -9.92
CA THR A 80 -22.87 11.04 -11.29
C THR A 80 -21.96 12.25 -11.42
N LYS A 81 -22.08 13.22 -10.51
CA LYS A 81 -21.25 14.43 -10.51
C LYS A 81 -19.78 14.14 -10.22
N LEU A 82 -19.50 13.27 -9.25
CA LEU A 82 -18.13 12.83 -8.97
C LEU A 82 -17.53 12.08 -10.17
N THR A 83 -18.32 11.23 -10.84
CA THR A 83 -17.92 10.53 -12.07
C THR A 83 -17.64 11.51 -13.21
N GLN A 84 -18.50 12.51 -13.40
CA GLN A 84 -18.30 13.57 -14.39
C GLN A 84 -17.04 14.40 -14.11
N GLN A 85 -16.78 14.73 -12.84
CA GLN A 85 -15.58 15.46 -12.43
C GLN A 85 -14.31 14.65 -12.68
N LYS A 86 -14.34 13.33 -12.44
CA LYS A 86 -13.26 12.39 -12.76
C LYS A 86 -13.07 12.21 -14.28
N GLN A 87 -14.16 12.28 -15.07
CA GLN A 87 -14.09 12.29 -16.54
C GLN A 87 -13.58 13.63 -17.11
N ALA A 88 -13.75 14.75 -16.40
CA ALA A 88 -13.30 16.07 -16.81
C ALA A 88 -11.81 16.33 -16.48
N SER A 89 -11.22 15.62 -15.51
CA SER A 89 -9.77 15.62 -15.35
C SER A 89 -9.13 14.78 -16.46
N LEU A 90 -8.65 15.45 -17.50
CA LEU A 90 -7.71 14.84 -18.43
C LEU A 90 -6.54 14.30 -17.59
N LEU A 91 -6.30 12.98 -17.65
CA LEU A 91 -5.09 12.38 -17.09
C LEU A 91 -3.90 13.14 -17.69
N ASP A 92 -3.16 13.84 -16.83
CA ASP A 92 -1.94 14.52 -17.22
C ASP A 92 -0.80 13.49 -17.29
N THR A 93 0.24 13.62 -16.46
CA THR A 93 1.23 12.55 -16.26
C THR A 93 1.01 11.83 -14.94
N TRP A 94 0.75 12.58 -13.87
CA TRP A 94 0.41 12.06 -12.55
C TRP A 94 -0.83 12.78 -12.04
N THR A 95 -1.78 12.07 -11.44
CA THR A 95 -3.02 12.66 -10.93
C THR A 95 -3.41 11.99 -9.63
N ASP A 96 -3.63 12.77 -8.58
CA ASP A 96 -4.19 12.34 -7.30
C ASP A 96 -5.51 13.05 -7.00
N GLN A 97 -6.10 12.81 -5.84
CA GLN A 97 -7.39 13.39 -5.44
C GLN A 97 -7.36 14.93 -5.28
N HIS A 98 -6.20 15.57 -5.35
CA HIS A 98 -6.03 16.99 -5.07
C HIS A 98 -5.41 17.75 -6.25
N SER A 99 -4.62 17.10 -7.09
CA SER A 99 -3.84 17.75 -8.13
C SER A 99 -3.52 16.83 -9.31
N ALA A 100 -3.35 17.45 -10.47
CA ALA A 100 -2.67 16.85 -11.61
C ALA A 100 -1.29 17.49 -11.75
N LEU A 101 -0.30 16.69 -12.16
CA LEU A 101 1.08 17.09 -12.37
C LEU A 101 1.52 16.60 -13.75
N GLY A 102 1.83 17.55 -14.62
CA GLY A 102 2.42 17.30 -15.92
C GLY A 102 3.93 17.30 -15.86
N GLU A 103 4.54 16.52 -16.75
CA GLU A 103 6.00 16.39 -16.85
C GLU A 103 6.70 17.74 -17.02
N GLN A 104 6.19 18.60 -17.90
CA GLN A 104 6.78 19.92 -18.16
C GLN A 104 6.63 20.87 -16.96
N ALA A 105 5.52 20.79 -16.22
CA ALA A 105 5.32 21.57 -15.01
C ALA A 105 6.32 21.15 -13.91
N LEU A 106 6.58 19.85 -13.80
CA LEU A 106 7.59 19.32 -12.88
C LEU A 106 9.01 19.75 -13.25
N LEU A 107 9.38 19.69 -14.54
CA LEU A 107 10.69 20.18 -15.01
C LEU A 107 10.87 21.68 -14.75
N THR A 108 9.82 22.47 -14.96
CA THR A 108 9.82 23.91 -14.67
C THR A 108 10.03 24.16 -13.17
N LEU A 109 9.36 23.38 -12.31
CA LEU A 109 9.55 23.48 -10.87
C LEU A 109 10.97 23.13 -10.43
N ILE A 110 11.54 22.06 -10.98
CA ILE A 110 12.93 21.63 -10.70
C ILE A 110 13.93 22.72 -11.13
N GLN A 111 13.73 23.31 -12.31
CA GLN A 111 14.61 24.38 -12.79
C GLN A 111 14.49 25.64 -11.94
N ALA A 112 13.28 25.98 -11.48
CA ALA A 112 13.02 27.12 -10.62
C ALA A 112 13.59 26.95 -9.21
N SER A 113 13.72 25.71 -8.70
CA SER A 113 14.28 25.47 -7.37
C SER A 113 15.80 25.60 -7.31
N LYS A 114 16.53 25.51 -8.42
CA LYS A 114 18.00 25.40 -8.45
C LYS A 114 18.74 26.50 -7.68
N ASP A 115 18.19 27.72 -7.67
CA ASP A 115 18.78 28.87 -6.99
C ASP A 115 18.36 28.98 -5.50
N THR A 116 17.48 28.08 -5.04
CA THR A 116 17.05 28.02 -3.64
C THR A 116 18.05 27.22 -2.80
N GLU A 117 18.52 27.78 -1.69
CA GLU A 117 19.41 27.05 -0.79
C GLU A 117 18.64 25.96 -0.04
N ILE A 118 19.08 24.70 -0.19
CA ILE A 118 18.61 23.55 0.58
C ILE A 118 19.86 22.88 1.17
N SER A 119 20.00 22.93 2.49
CA SER A 119 21.16 22.33 3.18
C SER A 119 20.90 20.87 3.54
N GLY A 120 21.98 20.10 3.76
CA GLY A 120 21.94 18.71 4.25
C GLY A 120 22.20 17.65 3.17
N THR A 121 22.57 16.43 3.59
CA THR A 121 22.88 15.32 2.68
C THR A 121 21.73 14.33 2.51
N VAL A 122 20.79 14.29 3.47
CA VAL A 122 19.64 13.37 3.51
C VAL A 122 18.43 14.11 4.11
N ARG A 123 17.22 13.94 3.53
CA ARG A 123 15.99 14.60 4.00
C ARG A 123 14.76 13.69 3.95
N VAL A 124 14.04 13.58 5.07
CA VAL A 124 12.76 12.83 5.15
C VAL A 124 11.65 13.66 4.53
N ILE A 125 10.85 13.10 3.63
CA ILE A 125 9.73 13.80 3.00
C ILE A 125 8.48 13.74 3.90
N LYS A 126 7.89 14.90 4.21
CA LYS A 126 6.61 15.00 4.97
C LYS A 126 5.37 15.19 4.12
N ASP A 127 5.52 15.38 2.81
CA ASP A 127 4.37 15.47 1.91
C ASP A 127 3.58 14.15 1.92
N SER A 128 2.26 14.27 1.89
CA SER A 128 1.33 13.14 1.92
C SER A 128 0.70 12.84 0.56
N ALA A 129 0.54 13.85 -0.30
CA ALA A 129 -0.04 13.69 -1.63
C ALA A 129 1.03 13.18 -2.61
N PRO A 130 0.73 12.17 -3.46
CA PRO A 130 1.70 11.60 -4.41
C PRO A 130 2.36 12.63 -5.31
N CYS A 131 1.60 13.55 -5.90
CA CYS A 131 2.16 14.59 -6.77
C CYS A 131 3.13 15.51 -6.01
N ASP A 132 2.86 15.79 -4.73
CA ASP A 132 3.74 16.61 -3.89
C ASP A 132 5.00 15.86 -3.43
N ILE A 133 4.87 14.58 -3.11
CA ILE A 133 6.01 13.71 -2.83
C ILE A 133 6.94 13.64 -4.06
N ILE A 134 6.40 13.47 -5.28
CA ILE A 134 7.19 13.45 -6.52
C ILE A 134 7.97 14.76 -6.68
N LYS A 135 7.32 15.92 -6.51
CA LYS A 135 7.99 17.22 -6.57
C LYS A 135 9.15 17.30 -5.56
N SER A 136 8.89 16.91 -4.31
CA SER A 136 9.90 16.93 -3.25
C SER A 136 11.08 16.01 -3.53
N VAL A 137 10.84 14.79 -4.02
CA VAL A 137 11.91 13.86 -4.43
C VAL A 137 12.76 14.50 -5.54
N MET A 138 12.13 14.99 -6.62
CA MET A 138 12.86 15.52 -7.76
C MET A 138 13.66 16.78 -7.43
N ILE A 139 13.12 17.68 -6.61
CA ILE A 139 13.83 18.87 -6.14
C ILE A 139 15.04 18.44 -5.30
N LEU A 140 14.89 17.55 -4.32
CA LEU A 140 16.02 17.11 -3.51
C LEU A 140 17.13 16.47 -4.36
N LEU A 141 16.76 15.63 -5.34
CA LEU A 141 17.71 15.05 -6.29
C LEU A 141 18.45 16.12 -7.10
N ALA A 142 17.76 17.14 -7.59
CA ALA A 142 18.37 18.26 -8.34
C ALA A 142 19.38 19.07 -7.50
N HIS A 143 19.22 19.04 -6.17
CA HIS A 143 20.14 19.67 -5.21
C HIS A 143 21.22 18.70 -4.69
N ASN A 144 21.34 17.50 -5.26
CA ASN A 144 22.25 16.42 -4.82
C ASN A 144 22.01 15.97 -3.37
N ILE A 145 20.78 16.07 -2.89
CA ILE A 145 20.36 15.61 -1.56
C ILE A 145 19.62 14.29 -1.71
N THR A 146 19.91 13.32 -0.86
CA THR A 146 19.21 12.03 -0.86
C THR A 146 17.81 12.18 -0.24
N PRO A 147 16.71 12.09 -1.01
CA PRO A 147 15.38 12.06 -0.43
C PRO A 147 15.15 10.74 0.31
N VAL A 148 14.46 10.79 1.44
CA VAL A 148 14.04 9.63 2.22
C VAL A 148 12.53 9.57 2.28
N LEU A 149 11.99 8.48 1.75
CA LEU A 149 10.57 8.16 1.76
C LEU A 149 10.24 7.33 3.00
N CYS A 150 9.34 7.86 3.84
CA CYS A 150 8.95 7.29 5.12
C CYS A 150 7.42 7.28 5.26
N ALA A 151 6.84 6.13 5.59
CA ALA A 151 5.40 5.99 5.73
C ALA A 151 4.83 6.65 7.01
N THR A 152 5.65 6.80 8.05
CA THR A 152 5.25 7.25 9.39
C THR A 152 5.68 8.69 9.73
N ALA A 153 6.31 9.42 8.81
CA ALA A 153 6.84 10.75 9.08
C ALA A 153 5.73 11.78 9.25
N THR A 154 5.48 12.21 10.50
CA THR A 154 4.67 13.40 10.77
C THR A 154 5.38 14.47 11.60
N THR A 155 6.57 14.22 12.17
CA THR A 155 7.11 15.16 13.19
C THR A 155 8.65 15.21 13.35
N SER A 156 9.47 14.84 12.36
CA SER A 156 10.93 15.09 12.48
C SER A 156 11.28 16.54 12.17
N GLN A 157 12.15 17.18 12.97
CA GLN A 157 12.67 18.54 12.71
C GLN A 157 13.35 18.69 11.34
N ASP A 158 13.86 17.60 10.77
CA ASP A 158 14.53 17.57 9.45
C ASP A 158 13.61 17.18 8.28
N ALA A 159 12.28 17.22 8.48
CA ALA A 159 11.34 16.85 7.43
C ALA A 159 11.18 17.96 6.37
N PHE A 160 11.23 17.56 5.10
CA PHE A 160 11.20 18.42 3.93
C PHE A 160 9.85 18.36 3.20
N SER A 161 9.37 19.53 2.77
CA SER A 161 8.31 19.66 1.76
C SER A 161 8.70 20.74 0.76
N TRP A 162 8.45 20.49 -0.53
CA TRP A 162 8.64 21.49 -1.57
C TRP A 162 7.83 22.77 -1.33
N LYS A 163 6.71 22.67 -0.59
CA LYS A 163 5.83 23.81 -0.25
C LYS A 163 6.48 24.80 0.71
N ASP A 164 7.49 24.37 1.45
CA ASP A 164 8.24 25.24 2.36
C ASP A 164 9.30 26.08 1.62
N LEU A 165 9.53 25.81 0.33
CA LEU A 165 10.50 26.54 -0.47
C LEU A 165 9.91 27.83 -1.04
N VAL A 166 10.67 28.91 -0.94
CA VAL A 166 10.39 30.17 -1.62
C VAL A 166 10.97 30.10 -3.03
N ILE A 167 10.21 29.52 -3.95
CA ILE A 167 10.61 29.38 -5.36
C ILE A 167 10.11 30.62 -6.11
N SER A 168 11.04 31.39 -6.67
CA SER A 168 10.69 32.53 -7.50
C SER A 168 10.16 32.05 -8.86
N PRO A 169 9.06 32.61 -9.38
CA PRO A 169 8.55 32.25 -10.70
C PRO A 169 9.60 32.57 -11.77
N GLN A 170 10.09 31.54 -12.47
CA GLN A 170 10.97 31.73 -13.62
C GLN A 170 10.14 32.08 -14.86
N HIS A 171 10.62 33.06 -15.62
CA HIS A 171 10.03 33.47 -16.90
C HIS A 171 10.74 32.84 -18.11
N GLU A 172 11.84 32.11 -17.90
CA GLU A 172 12.57 31.44 -18.98
C GLU A 172 11.92 30.11 -19.35
N VAL A 173 11.79 29.88 -20.65
CA VAL A 173 11.28 28.64 -21.22
C VAL A 173 12.32 27.54 -20.96
N VAL A 174 11.95 26.53 -20.18
CA VAL A 174 12.76 25.32 -19.99
C VAL A 174 12.99 24.67 -21.36
N GLN A 175 14.26 24.44 -21.71
CA GLN A 175 14.65 23.66 -22.90
C GLN A 175 13.91 22.31 -22.92
N PRO A 176 13.53 21.75 -24.08
CA PRO A 176 12.81 20.48 -24.12
C PRO A 176 13.69 19.38 -23.52
N GLY A 177 13.24 18.83 -22.39
CA GLY A 177 13.81 17.67 -21.73
C GLY A 177 12.68 16.79 -21.17
N SER A 178 13.00 15.58 -20.70
CA SER A 178 12.06 14.70 -20.02
C SER A 178 12.52 14.39 -18.59
N ILE A 179 11.59 14.00 -17.72
CA ILE A 179 11.91 13.50 -16.37
C ILE A 179 12.74 12.23 -16.47
N THR A 180 12.54 11.40 -17.49
CA THR A 180 13.41 10.24 -17.77
C THR A 180 14.86 10.67 -18.04
N GLN A 181 15.08 11.70 -18.87
CA GLN A 181 16.43 12.24 -19.13
C GLN A 181 17.03 12.88 -17.87
N PHE A 182 16.23 13.59 -17.08
CA PHE A 182 16.65 14.10 -15.78
C PHE A 182 17.15 12.96 -14.89
N LEU A 183 16.36 11.90 -14.69
CA LEU A 183 16.75 10.76 -13.87
C LEU A 183 18.00 10.04 -14.39
N GLN A 184 18.20 9.96 -15.71
CA GLN A 184 19.43 9.44 -16.31
C GLN A 184 20.67 10.27 -15.95
N GLN A 185 20.55 11.60 -15.93
CA GLN A 185 21.62 12.50 -15.51
C GLN A 185 22.03 12.28 -14.04
N TYR A 186 21.08 11.91 -13.17
CA TYR A 186 21.30 11.64 -11.75
C TYR A 186 21.39 10.14 -11.43
N SER A 187 21.77 9.30 -12.40
CA SER A 187 21.77 7.83 -12.26
C SER A 187 22.59 7.29 -11.08
N ASP A 188 23.63 8.01 -10.64
CA ASP A 188 24.48 7.71 -9.49
C ASP A 188 23.85 8.12 -8.14
N LYS A 189 22.83 8.99 -8.15
CA LYS A 189 22.15 9.45 -6.93
C LYS A 189 21.21 8.39 -6.39
N THR A 190 20.86 8.54 -5.12
CA THR A 190 20.07 7.55 -4.39
C THR A 190 18.78 8.14 -3.83
N ILE A 191 17.82 7.25 -3.60
CA ILE A 191 16.61 7.49 -2.85
C ILE A 191 16.61 6.51 -1.67
N GLY A 192 16.40 7.03 -0.46
CA GLY A 192 16.24 6.23 0.74
C GLY A 192 14.80 5.79 0.94
N PHE A 193 14.61 4.53 1.29
CA PHE A 193 13.32 3.95 1.65
C PHE A 193 13.39 3.46 3.08
N GLU A 194 12.55 4.00 3.96
CA GLU A 194 12.46 3.53 5.32
C GLU A 194 11.61 2.26 5.40
N THR A 195 12.15 1.26 6.09
CA THR A 195 11.45 0.02 6.44
C THR A 195 11.38 -0.09 7.95
N SER A 196 10.32 -0.69 8.49
CA SER A 196 10.14 -0.81 9.96
C SER A 196 11.21 -1.67 10.67
N GLY A 197 12.06 -2.38 9.90
CA GLY A 197 13.12 -3.25 10.41
C GLY A 197 12.61 -4.50 11.14
N SER A 198 13.36 -5.60 11.06
CA SER A 198 13.06 -6.84 11.80
C SER A 198 13.37 -6.73 13.30
N THR A 199 14.00 -5.64 13.73
CA THR A 199 14.37 -5.38 15.13
C THR A 199 13.50 -4.32 15.80
N GLY A 200 12.44 -3.85 15.12
CA GLY A 200 11.55 -2.78 15.59
C GLY A 200 12.15 -1.36 15.53
N LYS A 201 13.37 -1.22 14.98
CA LYS A 201 13.98 0.09 14.68
C LYS A 201 13.90 0.31 13.17
N PRO A 202 13.35 1.45 12.70
CA PRO A 202 13.32 1.74 11.28
C PRO A 202 14.72 1.74 10.66
N GLN A 203 14.86 1.14 9.48
CA GLN A 203 16.10 1.08 8.69
C GLN A 203 15.87 1.75 7.34
N ILE A 204 16.80 2.63 6.96
CA ILE A 204 16.79 3.31 5.66
C ILE A 204 17.65 2.50 4.69
N TRP A 205 17.04 2.08 3.59
CA TRP A 205 17.71 1.40 2.49
C TRP A 205 17.82 2.32 1.30
N GLN A 206 19.03 2.55 0.80
CA GLN A 206 19.26 3.44 -0.33
C GLN A 206 19.33 2.65 -1.64
N LYS A 207 18.55 3.07 -2.63
CA LYS A 207 18.62 2.56 -4.00
C LYS A 207 19.07 3.65 -4.94
N SER A 208 20.02 3.36 -5.82
CA SER A 208 20.41 4.29 -6.88
C SER A 208 19.29 4.46 -7.91
N ILE A 209 19.26 5.61 -8.59
CA ILE A 209 18.33 5.83 -9.70
C ILE A 209 18.59 4.82 -10.82
N ALA A 210 19.86 4.46 -11.08
CA ALA A 210 20.21 3.39 -12.01
C ALA A 210 19.58 2.04 -11.62
N SER A 211 19.60 1.67 -10.35
CA SER A 211 18.99 0.43 -9.83
C SER A 211 17.47 0.44 -10.01
N LEU A 212 16.81 1.55 -9.67
CA LEU A 212 15.37 1.75 -9.86
C LEU A 212 14.96 1.71 -11.33
N HIS A 213 15.76 2.33 -12.21
CA HIS A 213 15.52 2.32 -13.65
C HIS A 213 15.70 0.91 -14.25
N ALA A 214 16.74 0.17 -13.86
CA ALA A 214 16.96 -1.20 -14.31
C ALA A 214 15.78 -2.13 -13.92
N GLU A 215 15.23 -1.93 -12.72
CA GLU A 215 14.04 -2.64 -12.24
C GLU A 215 12.79 -2.29 -13.07
N ALA A 216 12.56 -1.01 -13.35
CA ALA A 216 11.46 -0.54 -14.19
C ALA A 216 11.52 -1.09 -15.62
N VAL A 217 12.71 -1.08 -16.25
CA VAL A 217 12.92 -1.66 -17.58
C VAL A 217 12.62 -3.16 -17.57
N THR A 218 13.12 -3.89 -16.57
CA THR A 218 12.87 -5.34 -16.47
C THR A 218 11.38 -5.64 -16.34
N PHE A 219 10.63 -4.86 -15.55
CA PHE A 219 9.19 -5.05 -15.41
C PHE A 219 8.43 -4.68 -16.69
N ALA A 220 8.82 -3.61 -17.38
CA ALA A 220 8.24 -3.25 -18.67
C ALA A 220 8.37 -4.41 -19.68
N ASP A 221 9.57 -4.99 -19.79
CA ASP A 221 9.87 -6.09 -20.70
C ASP A 221 9.16 -7.39 -20.30
N THR A 222 9.03 -7.66 -18.98
CA THR A 222 8.45 -8.91 -18.47
C THR A 222 6.93 -8.96 -18.64
N PHE A 223 6.23 -7.86 -18.35
CA PHE A 223 4.76 -7.86 -18.27
C PHE A 223 4.08 -7.27 -19.51
N GLY A 224 4.80 -6.44 -20.28
CA GLY A 224 4.36 -5.97 -21.60
C GLY A 224 3.10 -5.09 -21.56
N PHE A 225 3.14 -3.97 -20.83
CA PHE A 225 2.04 -3.00 -20.57
C PHE A 225 1.53 -2.19 -21.78
N GLY A 226 1.74 -2.65 -23.02
CA GLY A 226 1.53 -1.85 -24.23
C GLY A 226 0.09 -1.36 -24.43
N ASP A 227 -0.90 -2.19 -24.08
CA ASP A 227 -2.33 -1.94 -24.22
C ASP A 227 -2.96 -1.25 -23.00
N ALA A 228 -2.21 -0.99 -21.93
CA ALA A 228 -2.70 -0.15 -20.83
C ALA A 228 -2.66 1.32 -21.24
N ASP A 229 -3.73 2.06 -21.04
CA ASP A 229 -3.75 3.51 -21.23
C ASP A 229 -3.14 4.24 -20.03
N TYR A 230 -3.39 3.75 -18.81
CA TYR A 230 -2.91 4.35 -17.57
C TYR A 230 -2.78 3.34 -16.44
N PHE A 231 -2.05 3.73 -15.41
CA PHE A 231 -1.91 2.98 -14.16
C PHE A 231 -2.86 3.55 -13.11
N CYS A 232 -3.63 2.69 -12.44
CA CYS A 232 -4.39 3.04 -11.25
C CYS A 232 -3.65 2.48 -10.02
N ALA A 233 -3.10 3.36 -9.20
CA ALA A 233 -2.26 3.00 -8.07
C ALA A 233 -3.01 3.15 -6.74
N CYS A 234 -3.27 2.02 -6.10
CA CYS A 234 -3.86 1.94 -4.76
C CYS A 234 -2.79 1.72 -3.69
N VAL A 235 -1.57 2.17 -3.95
CA VAL A 235 -0.39 1.96 -3.10
C VAL A 235 0.37 3.27 -2.93
N ASP A 236 0.87 3.47 -1.71
CA ASP A 236 1.61 4.68 -1.36
C ASP A 236 3.01 4.66 -1.99
N ILE A 237 3.35 5.74 -2.70
CA ILE A 237 4.64 5.88 -3.38
C ILE A 237 5.83 6.06 -2.41
N ARG A 238 5.58 6.23 -1.12
CA ARG A 238 6.63 6.24 -0.09
C ARG A 238 7.20 4.84 0.18
N HIS A 239 6.48 3.79 -0.21
CA HIS A 239 7.00 2.43 -0.19
C HIS A 239 7.70 2.10 -1.50
N MET A 240 8.77 1.31 -1.44
CA MET A 240 9.50 0.84 -2.62
C MET A 240 8.57 0.23 -3.68
N PHE A 241 7.58 -0.58 -3.28
CA PHE A 241 6.58 -1.15 -4.20
C PHE A 241 5.76 -0.06 -4.91
N GLY A 242 5.24 0.93 -4.19
CA GLY A 242 4.51 2.03 -4.81
C GLY A 242 5.41 2.89 -5.69
N PHE A 243 6.64 3.18 -5.25
CA PHE A 243 7.57 4.00 -6.02
C PHE A 243 7.95 3.35 -7.35
N ILE A 244 8.25 2.04 -7.35
CA ILE A 244 8.64 1.37 -8.59
C ILE A 244 7.44 1.17 -9.53
N TRP A 245 6.28 0.72 -9.03
CA TRP A 245 5.13 0.35 -9.85
C TRP A 245 4.20 1.51 -10.22
N ALA A 246 4.15 2.55 -9.39
CA ALA A 246 3.27 3.69 -9.58
C ALA A 246 4.01 5.00 -9.88
N PHE A 247 5.34 4.97 -10.07
CA PHE A 247 6.10 6.14 -10.53
C PHE A 247 7.14 5.76 -11.58
N MET A 248 8.16 4.97 -11.23
CA MET A 248 9.29 4.67 -12.14
C MET A 248 8.87 3.88 -13.38
N LEU A 249 8.07 2.81 -13.22
CA LEU A 249 7.62 1.98 -14.34
C LEU A 249 6.67 2.75 -15.29
N PRO A 250 5.61 3.43 -14.81
CA PRO A 250 4.77 4.24 -15.69
C PRO A 250 5.54 5.34 -16.42
N LEU A 251 6.50 5.99 -15.74
CA LEU A 251 7.39 6.97 -16.37
C LEU A 251 8.23 6.34 -17.49
N GLN A 252 8.82 5.16 -17.25
CA GLN A 252 9.57 4.41 -18.26
C GLN A 252 8.71 4.05 -19.48
N LEU A 253 7.41 3.81 -19.27
CA LEU A 253 6.44 3.47 -20.32
C LEU A 253 5.80 4.70 -20.98
N GLY A 254 6.04 5.91 -20.47
CA GLY A 254 5.33 7.12 -20.90
C GLY A 254 3.82 7.05 -20.66
N LYS A 255 3.39 6.43 -19.55
CA LYS A 255 1.98 6.21 -19.21
C LYS A 255 1.58 7.03 -18.00
N PRO A 256 0.39 7.66 -18.02
CA PRO A 256 -0.11 8.41 -16.89
C PRO A 256 -0.46 7.51 -15.70
N VAL A 257 -0.47 8.10 -14.50
CA VAL A 257 -0.83 7.43 -13.25
C VAL A 257 -1.95 8.19 -12.55
N CYS A 258 -3.00 7.46 -12.15
CA CYS A 258 -4.03 7.91 -11.24
C CYS A 258 -3.81 7.27 -9.87
N TYR A 259 -3.62 8.08 -8.83
CA TYR A 259 -3.43 7.63 -7.45
C TYR A 259 -4.75 7.64 -6.69
N GLU A 260 -5.19 6.45 -6.29
CA GLU A 260 -6.40 6.23 -5.51
C GLU A 260 -5.99 5.73 -4.12
N LEU A 261 -5.45 6.65 -3.31
CA LEU A 261 -5.03 6.39 -1.94
C LEU A 261 -6.22 6.59 -0.98
N GLY A 262 -6.44 5.63 -0.10
CA GLY A 262 -7.51 5.70 0.91
C GLY A 262 -7.95 4.31 1.40
N SER A 263 -8.87 4.29 2.36
CA SER A 263 -9.50 3.04 2.83
C SER A 263 -10.47 2.43 1.81
N THR A 264 -10.93 3.23 0.84
CA THR A 264 -11.84 2.81 -0.23
C THR A 264 -11.36 3.37 -1.57
N PRO A 265 -10.33 2.78 -2.21
CA PRO A 265 -9.93 3.20 -3.54
C PRO A 265 -11.02 2.98 -4.57
N ASP A 266 -10.99 3.83 -5.58
CA ASP A 266 -11.96 3.82 -6.66
C ASP A 266 -11.30 3.44 -7.99
N LEU A 267 -11.49 2.19 -8.39
CA LEU A 267 -11.04 1.66 -9.67
C LEU A 267 -11.97 2.00 -10.84
N GLN A 268 -13.00 2.84 -10.65
CA GLN A 268 -13.93 3.16 -11.73
C GLN A 268 -13.16 3.65 -12.98
N PRO A 269 -13.39 3.01 -14.12
CA PRO A 269 -12.58 3.24 -15.30
C PRO A 269 -12.94 4.56 -15.97
N ILE A 270 -11.92 5.24 -16.51
CA ILE A 270 -12.16 6.28 -17.50
C ILE A 270 -12.73 5.61 -18.75
N LYS A 271 -13.78 6.20 -19.31
CA LYS A 271 -14.49 5.63 -20.46
C LYS A 271 -13.53 5.34 -21.62
N ASN A 272 -13.63 4.13 -22.18
CA ASN A 272 -12.80 3.64 -23.31
C ASN A 272 -11.29 3.65 -23.04
N LYS A 273 -10.88 3.51 -21.78
CA LYS A 273 -9.47 3.40 -21.38
C LYS A 273 -9.20 2.06 -20.70
N HIS A 274 -8.05 1.46 -20.97
CA HIS A 274 -7.57 0.24 -20.34
C HIS A 274 -6.64 0.56 -19.17
N ILE A 275 -6.72 -0.26 -18.11
CA ILE A 275 -6.14 0.07 -16.81
C ILE A 275 -5.18 -1.03 -16.37
N ALA A 276 -4.03 -0.61 -15.86
CA ALA A 276 -3.16 -1.43 -15.03
C ALA A 276 -3.34 -1.07 -13.56
N VAL A 277 -3.88 -1.99 -12.76
CA VAL A 277 -4.14 -1.76 -11.33
C VAL A 277 -2.95 -2.23 -10.50
N ILE A 278 -2.45 -1.38 -9.61
CA ILE A 278 -1.37 -1.69 -8.67
C ILE A 278 -1.94 -1.67 -7.26
N LEU A 279 -1.92 -2.82 -6.57
CA LEU A 279 -2.53 -2.97 -5.24
C LEU A 279 -1.76 -3.94 -4.34
N THR A 280 -2.09 -3.96 -3.04
CA THR A 280 -1.67 -5.03 -2.12
C THR A 280 -2.81 -6.05 -1.95
N PRO A 281 -2.55 -7.28 -1.47
CA PRO A 281 -3.62 -8.25 -1.25
C PRO A 281 -4.71 -7.74 -0.30
N THR A 282 -4.36 -6.96 0.74
CA THR A 282 -5.34 -6.33 1.63
C THR A 282 -6.23 -5.35 0.88
N MET A 283 -5.66 -4.62 -0.08
CA MET A 283 -6.43 -3.65 -0.86
C MET A 283 -7.41 -4.32 -1.83
N PHE A 284 -7.07 -5.52 -2.33
CA PHE A 284 -7.95 -6.29 -3.20
C PHE A 284 -9.33 -6.53 -2.59
N ASP A 285 -9.41 -6.78 -1.29
CA ASP A 285 -10.69 -7.04 -0.59
C ASP A 285 -11.70 -5.89 -0.76
N PHE A 286 -11.23 -4.65 -0.90
CA PHE A 286 -12.06 -3.45 -1.03
C PHE A 286 -12.45 -3.12 -2.48
N VAL A 287 -11.68 -3.62 -3.46
CA VAL A 287 -11.79 -3.18 -4.86
C VAL A 287 -12.16 -4.31 -5.82
N ALA A 288 -12.15 -5.57 -5.37
CA ALA A 288 -12.38 -6.74 -6.21
C ALA A 288 -13.67 -6.62 -7.05
N ASP A 289 -14.76 -6.14 -6.47
CA ASP A 289 -16.05 -6.07 -7.14
C ASP A 289 -16.11 -4.97 -8.22
N GLN A 290 -15.18 -4.00 -8.16
CA GLN A 290 -15.02 -2.91 -9.13
C GLN A 290 -14.28 -3.37 -10.40
N ILE A 291 -13.58 -4.51 -10.36
CA ILE A 291 -12.84 -5.04 -11.52
C ILE A 291 -13.80 -5.38 -12.65
N SER A 292 -13.44 -4.95 -13.86
CA SER A 292 -14.25 -4.99 -15.08
C SER A 292 -13.40 -5.27 -16.32
N TYR A 293 -14.01 -5.37 -17.50
CA TYR A 293 -13.32 -5.64 -18.76
C TYR A 293 -12.29 -4.57 -19.16
N GLN A 294 -12.35 -3.37 -18.57
CA GLN A 294 -11.36 -2.31 -18.80
C GLN A 294 -10.07 -2.52 -17.99
N HIS A 295 -10.06 -3.45 -17.03
CA HIS A 295 -8.91 -3.75 -16.20
C HIS A 295 -8.09 -4.87 -16.84
N HIS A 296 -7.04 -4.50 -17.55
CA HIS A 296 -6.22 -5.43 -18.33
C HIS A 296 -5.08 -6.03 -17.50
N TYR A 297 -4.65 -5.34 -16.44
CA TYR A 297 -3.59 -5.82 -15.55
C TYR A 297 -3.95 -5.62 -14.10
N LEU A 298 -3.49 -6.55 -13.27
CA LEU A 298 -3.49 -6.44 -11.83
C LEU A 298 -2.13 -6.89 -11.30
N ILE A 299 -1.41 -5.99 -10.64
CA ILE A 299 -0.13 -6.31 -10.01
C ILE A 299 -0.30 -6.24 -8.50
N SER A 300 0.05 -7.33 -7.83
CA SER A 300 0.01 -7.43 -6.38
C SER A 300 1.40 -7.72 -5.79
N SER A 301 1.72 -7.06 -4.68
CA SER A 301 2.90 -7.39 -3.87
C SER A 301 2.69 -6.99 -2.42
N GLY A 302 3.71 -7.20 -1.59
CA GLY A 302 3.72 -6.83 -0.18
C GLY A 302 3.14 -7.88 0.77
N ALA A 303 2.34 -8.83 0.28
CA ALA A 303 1.87 -10.02 1.00
C ALA A 303 1.51 -11.16 0.03
N PRO A 304 1.45 -12.43 0.49
CA PRO A 304 0.97 -13.53 -0.33
C PRO A 304 -0.45 -13.27 -0.85
N PHE A 305 -0.67 -13.42 -2.16
CA PHE A 305 -2.01 -13.33 -2.76
C PHE A 305 -2.60 -14.74 -2.86
N LYS A 306 -3.05 -15.32 -1.74
CA LYS A 306 -3.49 -16.73 -1.64
C LYS A 306 -4.88 -16.86 -1.01
N GLY A 307 -5.46 -18.07 -1.06
CA GLY A 307 -6.71 -18.42 -0.38
C GLY A 307 -7.93 -17.76 -1.02
N GLU A 308 -8.84 -17.24 -0.18
CA GLU A 308 -10.10 -16.63 -0.62
C GLU A 308 -9.92 -15.50 -1.65
N LYS A 309 -8.82 -14.74 -1.56
CA LYS A 309 -8.52 -13.65 -2.50
C LYS A 309 -8.27 -14.16 -3.91
N GLU A 310 -7.46 -15.21 -4.03
CA GLU A 310 -7.16 -15.83 -5.32
C GLU A 310 -8.40 -16.51 -5.90
N GLN A 311 -9.19 -17.18 -5.06
CA GLN A 311 -10.49 -17.74 -5.46
C GLN A 311 -11.45 -16.65 -5.96
N LYS A 312 -11.58 -15.53 -5.24
CA LYS A 312 -12.44 -14.41 -5.65
C LYS A 312 -11.98 -13.81 -6.97
N LEU A 313 -10.67 -13.66 -7.20
CA LEU A 313 -10.14 -13.18 -8.48
C LEU A 313 -10.44 -14.16 -9.63
N THR A 314 -10.25 -15.46 -9.42
CA THR A 314 -10.61 -16.50 -10.40
C THR A 314 -12.10 -16.42 -10.74
N GLN A 315 -12.96 -16.40 -9.71
CA GLN A 315 -14.40 -16.31 -9.87
C GLN A 315 -14.81 -15.05 -10.65
N LEU A 316 -14.24 -13.89 -10.32
CA LEU A 316 -14.54 -12.63 -11.04
C LEU A 316 -14.12 -12.71 -12.51
N THR A 317 -12.96 -13.30 -12.78
CA THR A 317 -12.42 -13.47 -14.12
C THR A 317 -13.31 -14.38 -14.96
N GLU A 318 -13.77 -15.49 -14.39
CA GLU A 318 -14.69 -16.43 -15.03
C GLU A 318 -16.10 -15.84 -15.22
N GLN A 319 -16.70 -15.29 -14.17
CA GLN A 319 -18.08 -14.78 -14.19
C GLN A 319 -18.27 -13.59 -15.12
N LYS A 320 -17.29 -12.69 -15.19
CA LYS A 320 -17.34 -11.49 -16.04
C LYS A 320 -16.60 -11.68 -17.37
N ALA A 321 -16.10 -12.89 -17.66
CA ALA A 321 -15.30 -13.20 -18.85
C ALA A 321 -14.14 -12.21 -19.07
N LEU A 322 -13.42 -11.87 -18.01
CA LEU A 322 -12.34 -10.90 -18.04
C LEU A 322 -11.09 -11.50 -18.65
N SER A 323 -10.37 -10.72 -19.46
CA SER A 323 -9.04 -11.07 -19.96
C SER A 323 -7.95 -10.32 -19.18
N ILE A 324 -8.02 -10.40 -17.85
CA ILE A 324 -7.08 -9.70 -16.96
C ILE A 324 -5.78 -10.50 -16.80
N ARG A 325 -4.65 -9.83 -16.99
CA ARG A 325 -3.31 -10.36 -16.68
C ARG A 325 -2.94 -9.98 -15.25
N ALA A 326 -3.17 -10.91 -14.33
CA ALA A 326 -2.92 -10.71 -12.91
C ALA A 326 -1.63 -11.41 -12.46
N PHE A 327 -0.79 -10.70 -11.71
CA PHE A 327 0.49 -11.21 -11.23
C PHE A 327 0.73 -10.85 -9.77
N GLU A 328 1.29 -11.80 -9.03
CA GLU A 328 1.93 -11.54 -7.74
C GLU A 328 3.43 -11.42 -7.95
N VAL A 329 4.04 -10.35 -7.41
CA VAL A 329 5.47 -10.08 -7.48
C VAL A 329 6.08 -10.22 -6.09
N LEU A 330 7.10 -11.07 -5.98
CA LEU A 330 7.86 -11.27 -4.75
C LEU A 330 9.09 -10.38 -4.76
N GLY A 331 9.34 -9.70 -3.65
CA GLY A 331 10.51 -8.84 -3.48
C GLY A 331 10.54 -8.13 -2.13
N SER A 332 11.58 -7.32 -1.94
CA SER A 332 11.74 -6.46 -0.77
C SER A 332 12.33 -5.11 -1.17
N THR A 333 12.45 -4.20 -0.21
CA THR A 333 13.11 -2.91 -0.45
C THR A 333 14.58 -3.12 -0.85
N GLU A 334 15.23 -4.09 -0.22
CA GLU A 334 16.65 -4.39 -0.36
C GLU A 334 17.00 -5.05 -1.70
N THR A 335 16.14 -5.95 -2.20
CA THR A 335 16.44 -6.77 -3.37
C THR A 335 15.74 -6.33 -4.64
N GLY A 336 14.74 -5.43 -4.53
CA GLY A 336 13.74 -5.25 -5.58
C GLY A 336 12.92 -6.53 -5.83
N GLY A 337 12.24 -6.58 -6.96
CA GLY A 337 11.54 -7.77 -7.46
C GLY A 337 12.50 -8.92 -7.75
N ILE A 338 12.26 -10.09 -7.15
CA ILE A 338 13.10 -11.29 -7.34
C ILE A 338 12.43 -12.32 -8.25
N GLY A 339 11.09 -12.34 -8.27
CA GLY A 339 10.32 -13.18 -9.18
C GLY A 339 8.84 -12.82 -9.15
N TYR A 340 8.06 -13.45 -10.04
CA TYR A 340 6.63 -13.22 -10.18
C TYR A 340 5.91 -14.53 -10.49
N ARG A 341 4.63 -14.62 -10.13
CA ARG A 341 3.75 -15.72 -10.55
C ARG A 341 2.44 -15.15 -11.12
N PRO A 342 1.85 -15.77 -12.14
CA PRO A 342 0.50 -15.42 -12.58
C PRO A 342 -0.52 -15.84 -11.50
N LEU A 343 -1.59 -15.06 -11.39
CA LEU A 343 -2.72 -15.32 -10.51
C LEU A 343 -3.89 -15.88 -11.29
N ALA A 344 -4.89 -16.41 -10.58
CA ALA A 344 -6.14 -16.93 -11.16
C ALA A 344 -5.93 -18.08 -12.19
N CYS A 345 -4.84 -18.84 -12.04
CA CYS A 345 -4.51 -19.97 -12.90
C CYS A 345 -3.91 -21.17 -12.14
N ASN A 346 -4.07 -21.22 -10.81
CA ASN A 346 -3.55 -22.26 -9.91
C ASN A 346 -2.01 -22.43 -9.94
N GLU A 347 -1.28 -21.46 -10.50
CA GLU A 347 0.19 -21.46 -10.46
C GLU A 347 0.68 -20.98 -9.08
N THR A 348 1.56 -21.77 -8.48
CA THR A 348 2.11 -21.50 -7.14
C THR A 348 3.60 -21.17 -7.18
N LEU A 349 4.27 -21.48 -8.29
CA LEU A 349 5.68 -21.23 -8.48
C LEU A 349 5.93 -19.82 -9.01
N PHE A 350 6.85 -19.12 -8.37
CA PHE A 350 7.42 -17.89 -8.88
C PHE A 350 8.44 -18.20 -9.97
N THR A 351 8.39 -17.42 -11.03
CA THR A 351 9.40 -17.34 -12.08
C THR A 351 10.35 -16.19 -11.72
N LYS A 352 11.65 -16.47 -11.60
CA LYS A 352 12.70 -15.47 -11.33
C LYS A 352 12.71 -14.41 -12.45
N PHE A 353 13.06 -13.16 -12.14
CA PHE A 353 13.33 -12.20 -13.23
C PHE A 353 14.63 -12.56 -13.95
N SER A 354 14.73 -12.29 -15.25
CA SER A 354 15.86 -12.73 -16.09
C SER A 354 17.23 -12.24 -15.59
N VAL A 355 17.29 -11.02 -15.06
CA VAL A 355 18.51 -10.39 -14.53
C VAL A 355 18.80 -10.72 -13.06
N VAL A 356 17.91 -11.46 -12.40
CA VAL A 356 18.10 -11.88 -11.01
C VAL A 356 18.81 -13.22 -11.00
N ASP A 357 19.90 -13.33 -10.28
CA ASP A 357 20.64 -14.56 -10.02
C ASP A 357 20.55 -14.93 -8.54
N ILE A 358 20.25 -16.19 -8.24
CA ILE A 358 20.11 -16.68 -6.86
C ILE A 358 20.91 -17.97 -6.74
N TYR A 359 21.81 -18.02 -5.76
CA TYR A 359 22.74 -19.13 -5.56
C TYR A 359 23.02 -19.34 -4.07
N GLN A 360 23.58 -20.49 -3.72
CA GLN A 360 24.13 -20.72 -2.38
C GLN A 360 25.63 -20.39 -2.37
N ASN A 361 26.07 -19.62 -1.38
CA ASN A 361 27.49 -19.38 -1.17
C ASN A 361 28.17 -20.56 -0.43
N ALA A 362 29.47 -20.44 -0.15
CA ALA A 362 30.24 -21.46 0.57
C ALA A 362 29.71 -21.75 1.99
N GLU A 363 29.00 -20.80 2.60
CA GLU A 363 28.38 -20.92 3.94
C GLU A 363 26.93 -21.45 3.88
N GLN A 364 26.47 -21.94 2.72
CA GLN A 364 25.09 -22.41 2.50
C GLN A 364 24.01 -21.32 2.68
N LYS A 365 24.40 -20.04 2.65
CA LYS A 365 23.46 -18.91 2.65
C LYS A 365 22.93 -18.69 1.24
N THR A 366 21.63 -18.41 1.15
CA THR A 366 20.99 -18.04 -0.11
C THR A 366 21.34 -16.59 -0.44
N MET A 367 22.11 -16.39 -1.51
CA MET A 367 22.55 -15.08 -1.98
C MET A 367 21.80 -14.71 -3.26
N LEU A 368 21.54 -13.42 -3.43
CA LEU A 368 20.94 -12.84 -4.62
C LEU A 368 21.88 -11.80 -5.24
N ARG A 369 22.03 -11.84 -6.56
CA ARG A 369 22.68 -10.79 -7.37
C ARG A 369 21.68 -10.25 -8.37
N SER A 370 21.55 -8.94 -8.47
CA SER A 370 20.73 -8.28 -9.49
C SER A 370 21.16 -6.82 -9.61
N PRO A 371 20.83 -6.16 -10.73
CA PRO A 371 21.01 -4.70 -10.83
C PRO A 371 20.04 -3.92 -9.92
N PHE A 372 19.12 -4.60 -9.22
CA PHE A 372 18.09 -3.97 -8.37
C PHE A 372 18.55 -3.80 -6.93
N LEU A 373 19.73 -4.30 -6.56
CA LEU A 373 20.17 -4.23 -5.18
C LEU A 373 20.29 -2.77 -4.70
N VAL A 374 20.20 -2.61 -3.39
CA VAL A 374 20.61 -1.39 -2.69
C VAL A 374 22.07 -1.05 -2.98
N VAL A 375 22.45 0.21 -2.77
CA VAL A 375 23.84 0.66 -3.00
C VAL A 375 24.85 -0.08 -2.13
N ASP A 376 26.10 -0.09 -2.59
CA ASP A 376 27.24 -0.74 -1.92
C ASP A 376 27.04 -2.25 -1.66
N CYS A 377 26.18 -2.90 -2.44
CA CYS A 377 25.84 -4.31 -2.31
C CYS A 377 25.94 -5.04 -3.66
N GLU A 378 27.01 -5.82 -3.85
CA GLU A 378 27.14 -6.67 -5.04
C GLU A 378 26.26 -7.92 -4.98
N ALA A 379 26.05 -8.47 -3.78
CA ALA A 379 25.19 -9.62 -3.54
C ALA A 379 24.52 -9.50 -2.17
N PHE A 380 23.23 -9.82 -2.09
CA PHE A 380 22.41 -9.69 -0.90
C PHE A 380 22.00 -11.05 -0.34
N GLU A 381 22.13 -11.26 0.98
CA GLU A 381 21.68 -12.48 1.63
C GLU A 381 20.15 -12.49 1.76
N LEU A 382 19.49 -13.43 1.09
CA LEU A 382 18.06 -13.62 1.20
C LEU A 382 17.71 -14.20 2.56
N LYS A 383 16.81 -13.50 3.26
CA LYS A 383 16.19 -13.97 4.49
C LYS A 383 14.88 -14.71 4.22
N ASP A 384 14.61 -15.06 2.96
CA ASP A 384 13.46 -15.83 2.51
C ASP A 384 13.92 -17.24 2.14
N LYS A 385 13.15 -18.25 2.57
CA LYS A 385 13.41 -19.65 2.22
C LYS A 385 12.77 -19.94 0.87
N LEU A 386 13.60 -20.21 -0.14
CA LEU A 386 13.15 -20.54 -1.49
C LEU A 386 13.38 -22.03 -1.76
N VAL A 387 12.41 -22.71 -2.37
CA VAL A 387 12.53 -24.10 -2.82
C VAL A 387 12.43 -24.12 -4.34
N PHE A 388 13.57 -24.33 -5.01
CA PHE A 388 13.64 -24.33 -6.47
C PHE A 388 13.10 -25.64 -7.04
N SER A 389 12.17 -25.55 -7.99
CA SER A 389 11.74 -26.69 -8.81
C SER A 389 12.66 -26.90 -10.00
N ASN A 390 13.26 -25.81 -10.50
CA ASN A 390 14.27 -25.77 -11.54
C ASN A 390 15.07 -24.45 -11.43
N PRO A 391 16.10 -24.18 -12.25
CA PRO A 391 16.92 -22.96 -12.15
C PRO A 391 16.14 -21.63 -12.27
N GLN A 392 14.94 -21.66 -12.85
CA GLN A 392 14.13 -20.47 -13.13
C GLN A 392 12.94 -20.32 -12.18
N GLN A 393 12.42 -21.42 -11.63
CA GLN A 393 11.18 -21.43 -10.85
C GLN A 393 11.39 -21.92 -9.43
N PHE A 394 10.69 -21.30 -8.48
CA PHE A 394 10.78 -21.61 -7.07
C PHE A 394 9.46 -21.34 -6.33
N SER A 395 9.25 -22.02 -5.19
CA SER A 395 8.21 -21.65 -4.23
C SER A 395 8.79 -20.85 -3.07
N HIS A 396 8.00 -19.92 -2.54
CA HIS A 396 8.34 -19.16 -1.33
C HIS A 396 7.85 -19.92 -0.09
N ALA A 397 8.78 -20.44 0.70
CA ALA A 397 8.52 -21.24 1.90
C ALA A 397 8.62 -20.41 3.19
N GLY A 398 8.31 -19.10 3.11
CA GLY A 398 8.35 -18.18 4.24
C GLY A 398 9.74 -17.58 4.51
N ARG A 399 9.88 -16.94 5.68
CA ARG A 399 11.11 -16.24 6.09
C ARG A 399 12.04 -17.17 6.86
N ALA A 400 13.33 -17.14 6.52
CA ALA A 400 14.39 -17.82 7.25
C ALA A 400 14.66 -17.18 8.64
N ASP A 401 14.33 -15.90 8.81
CA ASP A 401 14.56 -15.11 10.03
C ASP A 401 13.32 -14.98 10.96
N GLN A 402 12.26 -15.78 10.76
CA GLN A 402 11.06 -15.79 11.63
C GLN A 402 10.28 -14.45 11.70
N ILE A 403 10.28 -13.66 10.63
CA ILE A 403 9.38 -12.51 10.46
C ILE A 403 7.98 -12.97 10.02
N PHE A 404 6.94 -12.41 10.64
CA PHE A 404 5.54 -12.65 10.30
C PHE A 404 4.82 -11.36 9.87
N LYS A 405 3.73 -11.51 9.12
CA LYS A 405 2.83 -10.40 8.76
C LYS A 405 1.59 -10.49 9.61
N TYR A 406 1.25 -9.39 10.29
CA TYR A 406 0.06 -9.27 11.11
C TYR A 406 -0.68 -7.98 10.77
N ALA A 407 -1.95 -8.07 10.36
CA ALA A 407 -2.77 -6.92 9.99
C ALA A 407 -2.10 -5.96 8.99
N GLY A 408 -1.44 -6.50 7.96
CA GLY A 408 -0.77 -5.73 6.91
C GLY A 408 0.58 -5.10 7.30
N LYS A 409 1.04 -5.28 8.55
CA LYS A 409 2.35 -4.81 9.04
C LYS A 409 3.30 -5.99 9.24
N ARG A 410 4.60 -5.77 9.08
CA ARG A 410 5.66 -6.78 9.30
C ARG A 410 6.16 -6.69 10.74
N PHE A 411 6.16 -7.83 11.43
CA PHE A 411 6.68 -7.97 12.78
C PHE A 411 7.66 -9.13 12.84
N SER A 412 8.61 -9.06 13.77
CA SER A 412 9.57 -10.15 13.99
C SER A 412 9.15 -10.95 15.21
N LEU A 413 9.14 -12.28 15.12
CA LEU A 413 8.94 -13.13 16.31
C LEU A 413 9.97 -12.80 17.38
N GLN A 414 11.19 -12.44 16.99
CA GLN A 414 12.25 -12.02 17.93
C GLN A 414 11.91 -10.74 18.70
N SER A 415 11.20 -9.79 18.09
CA SER A 415 10.74 -8.58 18.81
C SER A 415 9.68 -8.91 19.86
N ILE A 416 8.83 -9.91 19.59
CA ILE A 416 7.83 -10.41 20.55
C ILE A 416 8.54 -11.17 21.69
N GLU A 417 9.50 -12.04 21.37
CA GLU A 417 10.31 -12.77 22.37
C GLU A 417 11.08 -11.82 23.29
N LYS A 418 11.57 -10.69 22.77
CA LYS A 418 12.30 -9.72 23.58
C LYS A 418 11.41 -9.13 24.69
N VAL A 419 10.18 -8.72 24.35
CA VAL A 419 9.21 -8.20 25.35
C VAL A 419 8.87 -9.29 26.36
N LEU A 420 8.64 -10.53 25.91
CA LEU A 420 8.41 -11.66 26.82
C LEU A 420 9.59 -11.90 27.76
N THR A 421 10.83 -11.75 27.28
CA THR A 421 12.04 -11.92 28.11
C THR A 421 12.17 -10.82 29.17
N GLU A 422 11.82 -9.58 28.83
CA GLU A 422 11.86 -8.45 29.77
C GLU A 422 10.86 -8.63 30.92
N HIS A 423 9.66 -9.14 30.63
CA HIS A 423 8.57 -9.28 31.62
C HIS A 423 8.52 -10.65 32.32
N PHE A 424 9.04 -11.71 31.69
CA PHE A 424 9.13 -13.07 32.25
C PHE A 424 10.58 -13.49 32.46
N ALA A 425 11.39 -12.59 33.01
CA ALA A 425 12.81 -12.82 33.21
C ALA A 425 13.07 -14.08 34.06
N GLY A 426 13.95 -14.95 33.56
CA GLY A 426 14.31 -16.21 34.21
C GLY A 426 13.35 -17.38 33.97
N LEU A 427 12.26 -17.16 33.24
CA LEU A 427 11.32 -18.19 32.84
C LEU A 427 11.54 -18.62 31.38
N ARG A 428 11.17 -19.86 31.07
CA ARG A 428 11.19 -20.33 29.68
C ARG A 428 9.94 -19.84 28.96
N HIS A 429 10.13 -19.32 27.75
CA HIS A 429 9.02 -18.91 26.89
C HIS A 429 9.26 -19.34 25.43
N ARG A 430 8.18 -19.41 24.67
CA ARG A 430 8.18 -19.67 23.22
C ARG A 430 7.10 -18.83 22.56
N VAL A 431 7.39 -18.27 21.39
CA VAL A 431 6.39 -17.58 20.57
C VAL A 431 6.27 -18.25 19.20
N PHE A 432 5.06 -18.29 18.68
CA PHE A 432 4.75 -18.82 17.36
C PHE A 432 3.78 -17.89 16.65
N PHE A 433 3.97 -17.75 15.35
CA PHE A 433 2.93 -17.22 14.47
C PHE A 433 2.36 -18.37 13.67
N ILE A 434 1.06 -18.59 13.82
CA ILE A 434 0.31 -19.64 13.12
C ILE A 434 -0.38 -18.93 11.96
N GLU A 435 0.09 -19.19 10.73
CA GLU A 435 -0.57 -18.63 9.55
C GLU A 435 -2.00 -19.15 9.44
N ASP A 436 -2.95 -18.23 9.36
CA ASP A 436 -4.36 -18.51 9.06
C ASP A 436 -4.80 -17.53 7.99
N SER A 437 -4.98 -18.06 6.77
CA SER A 437 -5.37 -17.28 5.60
C SER A 437 -6.81 -16.78 5.64
N ASN A 438 -7.66 -17.32 6.52
CA ASN A 438 -9.05 -16.88 6.70
C ASN A 438 -9.17 -15.77 7.77
N ASN A 439 -8.06 -15.47 8.46
CA ASN A 439 -7.97 -14.40 9.43
C ASN A 439 -7.58 -13.09 8.73
N ASN A 440 -8.32 -12.01 8.98
CA ASN A 440 -8.05 -10.68 8.42
C ASN A 440 -6.67 -10.10 8.83
N LYS A 441 -6.03 -10.67 9.85
CA LYS A 441 -4.68 -10.32 10.28
C LYS A 441 -3.60 -11.18 9.63
N GLY A 442 -3.95 -12.22 8.87
CA GLY A 442 -3.01 -13.14 8.23
C GLY A 442 -2.54 -14.32 9.10
N GLY A 443 -3.04 -14.42 10.33
CA GLY A 443 -2.75 -15.49 11.26
C GLY A 443 -2.91 -15.12 12.72
N GLU A 444 -2.59 -16.07 13.59
CA GLU A 444 -2.64 -15.95 15.04
C GLU A 444 -1.25 -15.89 15.64
N LEU A 445 -1.04 -14.96 16.57
CA LEU A 445 0.21 -14.83 17.30
C LEU A 445 0.02 -15.43 18.70
N VAL A 446 0.76 -16.48 19.03
CA VAL A 446 0.59 -17.24 20.26
C VAL A 446 1.92 -17.31 21.01
N ALA A 447 1.89 -17.14 22.32
CA ALA A 447 3.05 -17.27 23.20
C ALA A 447 2.76 -18.25 24.35
N PHE A 448 3.80 -18.96 24.79
CA PHE A 448 3.75 -19.90 25.90
C PHE A 448 4.81 -19.51 26.93
N VAL A 449 4.46 -19.53 28.22
CA VAL A 449 5.39 -19.25 29.31
C VAL A 449 5.29 -20.34 30.37
N GLU A 450 6.43 -20.85 30.81
CA GLU A 450 6.53 -21.93 31.80
C GLU A 450 6.76 -21.40 33.22
N GLY A 451 6.15 -22.06 34.21
CA GLY A 451 6.61 -21.97 35.60
C GLY A 451 6.17 -20.71 36.33
N LEU A 452 5.10 -20.06 35.87
CA LEU A 452 4.52 -18.91 36.56
C LEU A 452 3.74 -19.32 37.79
N SER A 453 4.07 -18.69 38.92
CA SER A 453 3.36 -18.82 40.19
C SER A 453 2.13 -17.90 40.29
N HIS A 454 2.04 -16.87 39.44
CA HIS A 454 0.90 -15.96 39.38
C HIS A 454 0.67 -15.44 37.96
N THR A 455 -0.53 -15.59 37.44
CA THR A 455 -0.90 -15.14 36.09
C THR A 455 -1.15 -13.63 36.07
N PRO A 456 -0.39 -12.84 35.28
CA PRO A 456 -0.64 -11.40 35.12
C PRO A 456 -2.01 -11.12 34.51
N ALA A 457 -2.60 -9.97 34.80
CA ALA A 457 -3.88 -9.60 34.19
C ALA A 457 -3.71 -9.35 32.68
N LEU A 458 -4.74 -9.65 31.88
CA LEU A 458 -4.71 -9.43 30.43
C LEU A 458 -4.42 -7.97 30.04
N GLN A 459 -4.85 -7.01 30.88
CA GLN A 459 -4.58 -5.59 30.66
C GLN A 459 -3.09 -5.27 30.81
N ASP A 460 -2.41 -5.90 31.78
CA ASP A 460 -0.97 -5.73 31.99
C ASP A 460 -0.19 -6.28 30.79
N ILE A 461 -0.53 -7.50 30.35
CA ILE A 461 0.08 -8.13 29.18
C ILE A 461 -0.06 -7.23 27.95
N ARG A 462 -1.27 -6.73 27.66
CA ARG A 462 -1.50 -5.80 26.54
C ARG A 462 -0.64 -4.54 26.63
N SER A 463 -0.44 -4.00 27.83
CA SER A 463 0.34 -2.77 28.04
C SER A 463 1.83 -2.91 27.69
N TRP A 464 2.38 -4.13 27.74
CA TRP A 464 3.77 -4.41 27.41
C TRP A 464 4.06 -4.34 25.91
N PHE A 465 3.07 -4.71 25.09
CA PHE A 465 3.23 -4.85 23.64
C PHE A 465 2.88 -3.59 22.84
N LYS A 466 2.55 -2.44 23.45
CA LYS A 466 2.28 -1.12 22.81
C LYS A 466 2.17 -1.08 21.27
N ASP A 467 3.30 -0.95 20.55
CA ASP A 467 3.37 -0.80 19.08
C ASP A 467 3.54 -2.13 18.31
N LEU A 468 3.55 -3.24 19.03
CA LEU A 468 3.66 -4.62 18.57
C LEU A 468 2.31 -5.34 18.71
N PRO A 469 2.05 -6.39 17.90
CA PRO A 469 0.89 -7.24 18.10
C PRO A 469 0.99 -7.96 19.44
N THR A 470 -0.10 -7.92 20.22
CA THR A 470 -0.17 -8.65 21.48
C THR A 470 -0.38 -10.15 21.19
N PRO A 471 0.52 -11.05 21.61
CA PRO A 471 0.30 -12.48 21.51
C PRO A 471 -0.84 -12.93 22.42
N GLN A 472 -1.55 -13.99 22.04
CA GLN A 472 -2.34 -14.77 22.98
C GLN A 472 -1.37 -15.58 23.86
N VAL A 473 -1.29 -15.24 25.15
CA VAL A 473 -0.33 -15.85 26.06
C VAL A 473 -0.99 -16.99 26.84
N HIS A 474 -0.37 -18.17 26.77
CA HIS A 474 -0.73 -19.34 27.54
C HIS A 474 0.33 -19.63 28.60
N PHE A 475 -0.12 -19.99 29.79
CA PHE A 475 0.74 -20.26 30.94
C PHE A 475 0.68 -21.74 31.28
N LEU A 476 1.84 -22.40 31.29
CA LEU A 476 1.97 -23.83 31.55
C LEU A 476 2.79 -24.04 32.82
N ALA A 477 2.41 -25.02 33.64
CA ALA A 477 3.19 -25.41 34.81
C ALA A 477 4.58 -25.94 34.41
N GLN A 478 4.61 -26.74 33.34
CA GLN A 478 5.82 -27.30 32.75
C GLN A 478 5.63 -27.42 31.23
N PHE A 479 6.69 -27.21 30.45
CA PHE A 479 6.69 -27.43 29.02
C PHE A 479 6.77 -28.92 28.70
N PRO A 480 5.94 -29.42 27.76
CA PRO A 480 6.01 -30.79 27.30
C PRO A 480 7.27 -30.98 26.44
N GLU A 481 8.24 -31.68 27.00
CA GLU A 481 9.48 -32.06 26.32
C GLU A 481 9.40 -33.53 25.90
N ASN A 482 9.86 -33.83 24.68
CA ASN A 482 10.06 -35.22 24.29
C ASN A 482 11.32 -35.81 24.95
N GLU A 483 11.58 -37.11 24.75
CA GLU A 483 12.77 -37.81 25.29
C GLU A 483 14.13 -37.20 24.87
N LEU A 484 14.13 -36.25 23.92
CA LEU A 484 15.30 -35.52 23.43
C LEU A 484 15.32 -34.04 23.90
N GLY A 485 14.45 -33.63 24.82
CA GLY A 485 14.37 -32.26 25.34
C GLY A 485 13.82 -31.22 24.35
N LYS A 486 13.20 -31.67 23.24
CA LYS A 486 12.62 -30.78 22.23
C LYS A 486 11.17 -30.45 22.60
N ILE A 487 10.87 -29.16 22.52
CA ILE A 487 9.52 -28.59 22.70
C ILE A 487 8.95 -28.27 21.32
N THR A 488 7.74 -28.73 21.04
CA THR A 488 7.04 -28.52 19.76
C THR A 488 5.74 -27.75 19.97
N LEU A 489 5.33 -26.95 18.98
CA LEU A 489 4.06 -26.21 19.01
C LEU A 489 2.85 -27.14 19.26
N SER A 490 2.78 -28.29 18.59
CA SER A 490 1.67 -29.24 18.76
C SER A 490 1.54 -29.72 20.20
N ALA A 491 2.65 -30.14 20.83
CA ALA A 491 2.66 -30.56 22.23
C ALA A 491 2.24 -29.42 23.18
N LEU A 492 2.70 -28.18 22.93
CA LEU A 492 2.30 -27.02 23.71
C LEU A 492 0.80 -26.70 23.59
N GLN A 493 0.22 -26.86 22.40
CA GLN A 493 -1.22 -26.65 22.17
C GLN A 493 -2.07 -27.73 22.85
N GLU A 494 -1.64 -28.99 22.83
CA GLU A 494 -2.32 -30.08 23.55
C GLU A 494 -2.37 -29.79 25.06
N SER A 495 -1.26 -29.33 25.66
CA SER A 495 -1.19 -28.97 27.08
C SER A 495 -1.99 -27.72 27.48
N VAL A 496 -2.54 -26.96 26.53
CA VAL A 496 -3.46 -25.84 26.81
C VAL A 496 -4.93 -26.29 26.85
N HIS A 497 -5.24 -27.43 26.21
CA HIS A 497 -6.58 -28.00 26.14
C HIS A 497 -6.86 -29.05 27.21
N GLU A 498 -5.83 -29.47 27.95
CA GLU A 498 -5.91 -30.22 29.23
C GLU A 498 -6.06 -29.27 30.42
#